data_AF-A0A2V2N7B7-F1
#
_entry.id   AF-A0A2V2N7B7-F1
#
_cell.length_a   1.000
_cell.length_b   1.000
_cell.length_c   1.000
_cell.angle_alpha   90.00
_cell.angle_beta   90.00
_cell.angle_gamma   90.00
#
_symmetry.space_group_name_H-M   'P 1'
#
loop_
_entity.id
_entity.type
_entity.pdbx_description
1 polymer ?
#
loop_
_entity_poly.entity_id
_entity_poly.type
_entity_poly.pdbx_seq_one_letter_code
_entity_poly.pdbx_strand_id
1 'polypeptide(L)'
;MTTPTDPKTPDYAAMLRSIEEKTGPISDAIKALLITDGSVTRLLECYNESPISIRTVTQQVIPAGEEIAEEMEIRTGDPVNYRVVEICDQSMDIPLVHAVSYCPVNRLPEHARASLMKADIPIGHILRDEKIESRREITSIRTFSGSDAPPSLPVSVASGRVFARRYRIIHQNQPLFRIDEFVPDHLFSGTKRVTIRTPSRLHLCLIDMNGSLGRVDGGVGITLDRPGYVITAEPALETRIITDDEELKTRTLGIVNTLAEEQGYDPDVAIRISEVIPSHSGLGSGTQLALSVATAMALISGKKGDDTARITGRGGTSGIGVRAFADGGVIVDGGHRFGPGKEKESFLPSSASKGVRKAPIIGRYEFPRDWRIILCLPEARPGASGHAEKEIFRKSCPVPLPEVEKISHLVLMQMIPALIEEDLDQFGRSITALRSYGFKRDELALQTPALHNMLDYMTSCGAAGAGMSSFGPALYAITDTNSTDLAGDIQSYLDDQCGGEVRVVRGKNTGASIRCTS
;
A
#
# COMPACT_ATOMS: atom_id res chain seq x y z
N MET A 1 26.72 -9.41 -54.77
CA MET A 1 25.41 -8.98 -54.25
C MET A 1 25.56 -8.79 -52.75
N THR A 2 25.89 -7.58 -52.32
CA THR A 2 25.87 -7.19 -50.91
C THR A 2 24.41 -7.01 -50.51
N THR A 3 23.93 -7.88 -49.62
CA THR A 3 22.64 -7.73 -48.94
C THR A 3 22.57 -6.35 -48.29
N PRO A 4 21.47 -5.60 -48.46
CA PRO A 4 21.26 -4.36 -47.72
C PRO A 4 21.28 -4.69 -46.23
N THR A 5 22.15 -4.03 -45.48
CA THR A 5 22.14 -4.07 -44.02
C THR A 5 20.80 -3.50 -43.55
N ASP A 6 19.98 -4.37 -42.97
CA ASP A 6 18.77 -4.00 -42.23
C ASP A 6 19.14 -2.91 -41.21
N PRO A 7 18.48 -1.73 -41.18
CA PRO A 7 18.79 -0.71 -40.21
C PRO A 7 18.57 -1.28 -38.80
N LYS A 8 19.64 -1.34 -38.00
CA LYS A 8 19.61 -1.87 -36.63
C LYS A 8 18.43 -1.25 -35.86
N THR A 9 17.50 -2.07 -35.40
CA THR A 9 16.44 -1.65 -34.48
C THR A 9 17.05 -0.90 -33.30
N PRO A 10 16.58 0.31 -32.95
CA PRO A 10 17.10 1.06 -31.82
C PRO A 10 16.97 0.24 -30.53
N ASP A 11 18.06 0.11 -29.77
CA ASP A 11 18.02 -0.48 -28.43
C ASP A 11 17.44 0.55 -27.43
N TYR A 12 16.12 0.60 -27.37
CA TYR A 12 15.39 1.49 -26.46
C TYR A 12 15.74 1.24 -24.99
N ALA A 13 16.05 0.00 -24.61
CA ALA A 13 16.44 -0.32 -23.24
C ALA A 13 17.81 0.29 -22.89
N ALA A 14 18.76 0.27 -23.81
CA ALA A 14 20.05 0.97 -23.62
C ALA A 14 19.87 2.49 -23.56
N MET A 15 19.01 3.08 -24.40
CA MET A 15 18.71 4.52 -24.34
C MET A 15 18.10 4.92 -22.98
N LEU A 16 17.09 4.19 -22.51
CA LEU A 16 16.47 4.45 -21.21
C LEU A 16 17.47 4.28 -20.05
N ARG A 17 18.30 3.23 -20.07
CA ARG A 17 19.36 3.04 -19.06
C ARG A 17 20.33 4.23 -19.02
N SER A 18 20.76 4.73 -20.17
CA SER A 18 21.67 5.89 -20.24
C SER A 18 21.03 7.17 -19.68
N ILE A 19 19.71 7.32 -19.79
CA ILE A 19 18.99 8.44 -19.17
C ILE A 19 18.89 8.21 -17.66
N GLU A 20 18.49 7.02 -17.21
CA GLU A 20 18.40 6.68 -15.78
C GLU A 20 19.75 6.85 -15.05
N GLU A 21 20.87 6.53 -15.70
CA GLU A 21 22.23 6.76 -15.19
C GLU A 21 22.52 8.25 -14.96
N LYS A 22 21.98 9.14 -15.80
CA LYS A 22 22.20 10.59 -15.73
C LYS A 22 21.21 11.30 -14.80
N THR A 23 19.97 10.82 -14.75
CA THR A 23 18.87 11.53 -14.09
C THR A 23 18.34 10.86 -12.84
N GLY A 24 18.80 9.63 -12.53
CA GLY A 24 18.14 8.76 -11.56
C GLY A 24 16.92 8.05 -12.14
N PRO A 25 16.23 7.23 -11.33
CA PRO A 25 15.14 6.36 -11.77
C PRO A 25 14.01 7.11 -12.49
N ILE A 26 13.41 6.45 -13.48
CA ILE A 26 12.28 6.97 -14.26
C ILE A 26 11.07 6.06 -14.01
N SER A 27 9.87 6.63 -13.87
CA SER A 27 8.65 5.85 -13.66
C SER A 27 8.28 5.01 -14.88
N ASP A 28 7.57 3.89 -14.67
CA ASP A 28 7.10 3.04 -15.76
C ASP A 28 6.14 3.77 -16.71
N ALA A 29 5.36 4.73 -16.17
CA ALA A 29 4.51 5.60 -16.97
C ALA A 29 5.33 6.48 -17.92
N ILE A 30 6.38 7.14 -17.44
CA ILE A 30 7.28 7.91 -18.29
C ILE A 30 7.97 6.99 -19.31
N LYS A 31 8.48 5.81 -18.90
CA LYS A 31 9.13 4.86 -19.82
C LYS A 31 8.19 4.50 -20.97
N ALA A 32 6.94 4.16 -20.68
CA ALA A 32 5.93 3.85 -21.69
C ALA A 32 5.64 5.04 -22.61
N LEU A 33 5.47 6.25 -22.05
CA LEU A 33 5.24 7.48 -22.83
C LEU A 33 6.43 7.84 -23.74
N LEU A 34 7.67 7.54 -23.32
CA LEU A 34 8.86 7.83 -24.12
C LEU A 34 9.06 6.89 -25.31
N ILE A 35 8.74 5.60 -25.15
CA ILE A 35 9.05 4.58 -26.18
C ILE A 35 7.84 4.16 -27.01
N THR A 36 6.62 4.56 -26.64
CA THR A 36 5.40 4.11 -27.34
C THR A 36 5.39 4.50 -28.81
N ASP A 37 5.04 3.54 -29.67
CA ASP A 37 4.73 3.73 -31.08
C ASP A 37 3.22 3.98 -31.31
N GLY A 38 2.42 3.97 -30.25
CA GLY A 38 0.98 4.19 -30.24
C GLY A 38 0.56 5.64 -30.02
N SER A 39 -0.74 5.83 -29.77
CA SER A 39 -1.33 7.14 -29.45
C SER A 39 -1.06 7.50 -27.99
N VAL A 40 -0.30 8.58 -27.77
CA VAL A 40 -0.05 9.14 -26.44
C VAL A 40 -1.34 9.55 -25.74
N THR A 41 -2.28 10.14 -26.48
CA THR A 41 -3.58 10.55 -25.91
C THR A 41 -4.31 9.39 -25.24
N ARG A 42 -4.33 8.18 -25.84
CA ARG A 42 -4.93 6.99 -25.21
C ARG A 42 -4.19 6.53 -23.96
N LEU A 43 -2.86 6.56 -23.97
CA LEU A 43 -2.09 6.21 -22.78
C LEU A 43 -2.35 7.21 -21.65
N LEU A 44 -2.44 8.50 -21.97
CA LEU A 44 -2.78 9.53 -21.00
C LEU A 44 -4.21 9.37 -20.44
N GLU A 45 -5.19 9.03 -21.28
CA GLU A 45 -6.56 8.69 -20.81
C GLU A 45 -6.52 7.53 -19.80
N CYS A 46 -5.73 6.48 -20.08
CA CYS A 46 -5.58 5.34 -19.18
C CYS A 46 -4.83 5.70 -17.88
N TYR A 47 -3.73 6.45 -17.96
CA TYR A 47 -2.93 6.84 -16.78
C TYR A 47 -3.66 7.81 -15.87
N ASN A 48 -4.56 8.62 -16.42
CA ASN A 48 -5.20 9.69 -15.68
C ASN A 48 -6.67 9.41 -15.34
N GLU A 49 -7.19 8.26 -15.79
CA GLU A 49 -8.59 7.84 -15.61
C GLU A 49 -9.61 8.94 -15.97
N SER A 50 -9.25 9.80 -16.93
CA SER A 50 -9.98 11.01 -17.31
C SER A 50 -9.87 11.26 -18.82
N PRO A 51 -10.91 11.80 -19.47
CA PRO A 51 -10.84 12.24 -20.85
C PRO A 51 -9.73 13.28 -21.08
N ILE A 52 -9.10 13.20 -22.25
CA ILE A 52 -8.02 14.11 -22.64
C ILE A 52 -8.51 15.05 -23.73
N SER A 53 -8.18 16.34 -23.61
CA SER A 53 -8.45 17.37 -24.61
C SER A 53 -7.16 17.87 -25.25
N ILE A 54 -7.29 18.51 -26.42
CA ILE A 54 -6.18 19.22 -27.05
C ILE A 54 -6.48 20.71 -27.05
N ARG A 55 -5.50 21.49 -26.60
CA ARG A 55 -5.51 22.95 -26.67
C ARG A 55 -4.41 23.40 -27.62
N THR A 56 -4.79 24.06 -28.71
CA THR A 56 -3.80 24.65 -29.63
C THR A 56 -3.24 25.94 -29.07
N VAL A 57 -1.91 25.98 -28.94
CA VAL A 57 -1.17 27.18 -28.53
C VAL A 57 -0.88 28.04 -29.75
N THR A 58 -0.38 27.42 -30.84
CA THR A 58 -0.15 28.11 -32.11
C THR A 58 -0.20 27.14 -33.28
N GLN A 59 -0.71 27.61 -34.42
CA GLN A 59 -0.68 26.87 -35.66
C GLN A 59 -0.54 27.83 -36.84
N GLN A 60 0.48 27.61 -37.68
CA GLN A 60 0.79 28.45 -38.82
C GLN A 60 1.57 27.68 -39.89
N VAL A 61 1.46 28.13 -41.14
CA VAL A 61 2.30 27.62 -42.23
C VAL A 61 3.56 28.49 -42.32
N ILE A 62 4.72 27.89 -42.12
CA ILE A 62 6.02 28.56 -42.16
C ILE A 62 6.92 27.90 -43.21
N PRO A 63 7.93 28.61 -43.76
CA PRO A 63 8.95 27.98 -44.60
C PRO A 63 9.82 27.03 -43.77
N ALA A 64 10.16 25.85 -44.32
CA ALA A 64 11.06 24.90 -43.67
C ALA A 64 12.48 25.47 -43.54
N GLY A 65 13.01 25.49 -42.32
CA GLY A 65 14.45 25.72 -42.06
C GLY A 65 15.30 24.50 -42.43
N GLU A 66 16.63 24.64 -42.36
CA GLU A 66 17.57 23.58 -42.79
C GLU A 66 17.37 22.25 -42.02
N GLU A 67 17.30 22.28 -40.69
CA GLU A 67 17.10 21.07 -39.86
C GLU A 67 15.77 20.36 -40.20
N ILE A 68 14.68 21.11 -40.34
CA ILE A 68 13.37 20.55 -40.67
C ILE A 68 13.36 20.00 -42.09
N ALA A 69 14.01 20.69 -43.04
CA ALA A 69 14.10 20.23 -44.42
C ALA A 69 14.86 18.90 -44.53
N GLU A 70 15.95 18.75 -43.77
CA GLU A 70 16.71 17.50 -43.69
C GLU A 70 15.90 16.39 -43.00
N GLU A 71 15.37 16.61 -41.79
CA GLU A 71 14.63 15.58 -41.04
C GLU A 71 13.36 15.10 -41.78
N MET A 72 12.72 16.02 -42.52
CA MET A 72 11.51 15.76 -43.31
C MET A 72 11.78 15.40 -44.77
N GLU A 73 13.03 15.38 -45.24
CA GLU A 73 13.37 15.08 -46.64
C GLU A 73 12.61 15.96 -47.65
N ILE A 74 12.57 17.27 -47.39
CA ILE A 74 11.97 18.31 -48.25
C ILE A 74 13.01 19.39 -48.59
N ARG A 75 12.67 20.37 -49.42
CA ARG A 75 13.58 21.48 -49.73
C ARG A 75 13.47 22.56 -48.66
N THR A 76 14.59 23.19 -48.33
CA THR A 76 14.60 24.43 -47.52
C THR A 76 13.68 25.46 -48.17
N GLY A 77 12.79 26.04 -47.38
CA GLY A 77 11.76 26.98 -47.86
C GLY A 77 10.41 26.36 -48.22
N ASP A 78 10.30 25.02 -48.33
CA ASP A 78 9.01 24.38 -48.60
C ASP A 78 8.00 24.67 -47.45
N PRO A 79 6.70 24.84 -47.75
CA PRO A 79 5.71 25.19 -46.74
C PRO A 79 5.42 24.00 -45.80
N VAL A 80 5.63 24.24 -44.50
CA VAL A 80 5.33 23.28 -43.43
C VAL A 80 4.30 23.86 -42.47
N ASN A 81 3.29 23.06 -42.11
CA ASN A 81 2.40 23.35 -41.02
C ASN A 81 3.15 23.13 -39.70
N TYR A 82 3.46 24.23 -39.02
CA TYR A 82 3.99 24.26 -37.67
C TYR A 82 2.84 24.37 -36.69
N ARG A 83 2.76 23.41 -35.76
CA ARG A 83 1.68 23.35 -34.77
C ARG A 83 2.22 22.99 -33.40
N VAL A 84 1.89 23.83 -32.42
CA VAL A 84 2.17 23.63 -31.00
C VAL A 84 0.86 23.40 -30.27
N VAL A 85 0.78 22.30 -29.55
CA VAL A 85 -0.39 21.92 -28.77
C VAL A 85 -0.02 21.51 -27.36
N GLU A 86 -0.98 21.66 -26.47
CA GLU A 86 -0.99 21.07 -25.16
C GLU A 86 -2.03 19.96 -25.14
N ILE A 87 -1.63 18.79 -24.65
CA ILE A 87 -2.53 17.68 -24.37
C ILE A 87 -2.90 17.80 -22.90
N CYS A 88 -4.18 18.05 -22.61
CA CYS A 88 -4.66 18.42 -21.29
C CYS A 88 -5.59 17.36 -20.69
N ASP A 89 -5.57 17.23 -19.37
CA ASP A 89 -6.64 16.56 -18.64
C ASP A 89 -7.91 17.44 -18.69
N GLN A 90 -8.99 16.92 -19.24
CA GLN A 90 -10.24 17.68 -19.37
C GLN A 90 -10.89 18.00 -18.01
N SER A 91 -10.67 17.16 -16.99
CA SER A 91 -11.26 17.34 -15.67
C SER A 91 -10.57 18.43 -14.84
N MET A 92 -9.25 18.56 -14.99
CA MET A 92 -8.41 19.43 -14.17
C MET A 92 -7.85 20.64 -14.92
N ASP A 93 -8.01 20.69 -16.24
CA ASP A 93 -7.44 21.72 -17.14
C ASP A 93 -5.90 21.87 -16.99
N ILE A 94 -5.22 20.75 -16.72
CA ILE A 94 -3.77 20.69 -16.54
C ILE A 94 -3.10 20.21 -17.84
N PRO A 95 -2.08 20.93 -18.36
CA PRO A 95 -1.26 20.46 -19.48
C PRO A 95 -0.41 19.26 -19.05
N LEU A 96 -0.70 18.09 -19.62
CA LEU A 96 0.01 16.83 -19.34
C LEU A 96 1.22 16.64 -20.24
N VAL A 97 1.10 17.00 -21.52
CA VAL A 97 2.17 16.91 -22.51
C VAL A 97 2.13 18.15 -23.39
N HIS A 98 3.30 18.75 -23.64
CA HIS A 98 3.44 19.80 -24.63
C HIS A 98 4.04 19.19 -25.90
N ALA A 99 3.43 19.43 -27.06
CA ALA A 99 3.87 18.82 -28.32
C ALA A 99 4.05 19.86 -29.42
N VAL A 100 5.18 19.75 -30.14
CA VAL A 100 5.54 20.59 -31.27
C VAL A 100 5.65 19.71 -32.51
N SER A 101 4.88 20.03 -33.54
CA SER A 101 4.79 19.21 -34.76
C SER A 101 5.02 20.02 -36.03
N TYR A 102 5.68 19.39 -37.00
CA TYR A 102 5.92 19.91 -38.34
C TYR A 102 5.38 18.92 -39.37
N CYS A 103 4.64 19.42 -40.37
CA CYS A 103 4.07 18.60 -41.44
C CYS A 103 4.16 19.33 -42.79
N PRO A 104 4.81 18.75 -43.82
CA PRO A 104 4.80 19.31 -45.18
C PRO A 104 3.37 19.37 -45.72
N VAL A 105 2.90 20.59 -46.02
CA VAL A 105 1.50 20.81 -46.42
C VAL A 105 1.13 20.01 -47.67
N ASN A 106 2.10 19.79 -48.54
CA ASN A 106 1.94 19.11 -49.83
C ASN A 106 1.90 17.58 -49.72
N ARG A 107 2.19 17.00 -48.55
CA ARG A 107 2.21 15.53 -48.35
C ARG A 107 0.92 14.97 -47.74
N LEU A 108 -0.01 15.82 -47.32
CA LEU A 108 -1.28 15.39 -46.76
C LEU A 108 -2.36 15.29 -47.84
N PRO A 109 -3.20 14.23 -47.81
CA PRO A 109 -4.46 14.21 -48.53
C PRO A 109 -5.32 15.44 -48.17
N GLU A 110 -6.17 15.89 -49.10
CA GLU A 110 -6.93 17.13 -48.95
C GLU A 110 -7.82 17.13 -47.69
N HIS A 111 -8.48 16.00 -47.38
CA HIS A 111 -9.29 15.82 -46.18
C HIS A 111 -8.45 15.82 -44.90
N ALA A 112 -7.35 15.08 -44.87
CA ALA A 112 -6.41 15.08 -43.76
C ALA A 112 -5.84 16.49 -43.49
N ARG A 113 -5.53 17.24 -44.55
CA ARG A 113 -5.09 18.64 -44.47
C ARG A 113 -6.18 19.53 -43.88
N ALA A 114 -7.41 19.42 -44.36
CA ALA A 114 -8.54 20.20 -43.82
C ALA A 114 -8.79 19.89 -42.33
N SER A 115 -8.69 18.64 -41.93
CA SER A 115 -8.81 18.21 -40.54
C SER A 115 -7.63 18.68 -39.67
N LEU A 116 -6.41 18.68 -40.20
CA LEU A 116 -5.23 19.20 -39.49
C LEU A 116 -5.32 20.71 -39.27
N MET A 117 -5.93 21.46 -40.20
CA MET A 117 -6.15 22.90 -40.06
C MET A 117 -7.24 23.24 -39.03
N LYS A 118 -8.00 22.26 -38.54
CA LYS A 118 -8.86 22.43 -37.37
C LYS A 118 -7.99 22.32 -36.11
N ALA A 119 -7.93 23.41 -35.35
CA ALA A 119 -7.01 23.56 -34.23
C ALA A 119 -7.08 22.39 -33.23
N ASP A 120 -8.24 21.87 -32.85
CA ASP A 120 -8.34 21.00 -31.67
C ASP A 120 -8.43 19.50 -31.97
N ILE A 121 -8.02 19.06 -33.17
CA ILE A 121 -8.04 17.62 -33.52
C ILE A 121 -6.66 16.97 -33.30
N PRO A 122 -6.56 15.87 -32.53
CA PRO A 122 -5.31 15.11 -32.39
C PRO A 122 -4.80 14.54 -33.71
N ILE A 123 -3.49 14.63 -33.95
CA ILE A 123 -2.85 14.03 -35.15
C ILE A 123 -3.16 12.52 -35.23
N GLY A 124 -3.13 11.82 -34.09
CA GLY A 124 -3.47 10.39 -34.05
C GLY A 124 -4.94 10.07 -34.35
N HIS A 125 -5.85 11.04 -34.26
CA HIS A 125 -7.25 10.89 -34.69
C HIS A 125 -7.35 11.12 -36.20
N ILE A 126 -6.69 12.17 -36.71
CA ILE A 126 -6.62 12.47 -38.16
C ILE A 126 -6.08 11.25 -38.93
N LEU A 127 -4.97 10.68 -38.48
CA LEU A 127 -4.38 9.51 -39.14
C LEU A 127 -5.32 8.30 -39.14
N ARG A 128 -6.13 8.13 -38.09
CA ARG A 128 -7.06 7.01 -37.94
C ARG A 128 -8.30 7.17 -38.79
N ASP A 129 -8.92 8.34 -38.73
CA ASP A 129 -10.17 8.65 -39.44
C ASP A 129 -9.95 8.60 -40.96
N GLU A 130 -8.76 9.01 -41.41
CA GLU A 130 -8.31 8.95 -42.80
C GLU A 130 -7.67 7.59 -43.17
N LYS A 131 -7.61 6.63 -42.23
CA LYS A 131 -7.04 5.28 -42.43
C LYS A 131 -5.62 5.30 -43.00
N ILE A 132 -4.79 6.21 -42.49
CA ILE A 132 -3.39 6.39 -42.89
C ILE A 132 -2.52 5.39 -42.13
N GLU A 133 -2.11 4.33 -42.81
CA GLU A 133 -1.13 3.37 -42.31
C GLU A 133 0.22 4.05 -42.10
N SER A 134 0.72 4.05 -40.87
CA SER A 134 1.94 4.76 -40.51
C SER A 134 2.68 4.06 -39.39
N ARG A 135 3.97 4.39 -39.27
CA ARG A 135 4.84 3.91 -38.18
C ARG A 135 5.60 5.07 -37.57
N ARG A 136 5.90 4.98 -36.28
CA ARG A 136 6.69 5.98 -35.56
C ARG A 136 8.16 5.57 -35.51
N GLU A 137 9.06 6.48 -35.87
CA GLU A 137 10.51 6.33 -35.68
C GLU A 137 10.97 7.30 -34.61
N ILE A 138 11.30 6.80 -33.42
CA ILE A 138 11.90 7.62 -32.36
C ILE A 138 13.34 7.93 -32.74
N THR A 139 13.65 9.21 -32.94
CA THR A 139 14.98 9.69 -33.36
C THR A 139 15.82 10.16 -32.18
N SER A 140 15.21 10.69 -31.12
CA SER A 140 15.94 11.03 -29.89
C SER A 140 15.05 10.99 -28.66
N ILE A 141 15.66 10.72 -27.51
CA ILE A 141 15.07 10.90 -26.18
C ILE A 141 16.03 11.78 -25.38
N ARG A 142 15.50 12.81 -24.74
CA ARG A 142 16.25 13.85 -24.01
C ARG A 142 15.62 14.09 -22.65
N THR A 143 16.39 14.73 -21.78
CA THR A 143 15.94 15.17 -20.46
C THR A 143 16.38 16.61 -20.26
N PHE A 144 15.54 17.40 -19.60
CA PHE A 144 15.78 18.79 -19.24
C PHE A 144 15.52 18.96 -17.74
N SER A 145 16.22 19.88 -17.10
CA SER A 145 16.05 20.22 -15.69
C SER A 145 16.25 21.71 -15.48
N GLY A 146 15.40 22.34 -14.68
CA GLY A 146 15.55 23.76 -14.33
C GLY A 146 15.49 24.68 -15.56
N SER A 147 16.45 25.60 -15.70
CA SER A 147 16.49 26.59 -16.78
C SER A 147 16.84 26.03 -18.16
N ASP A 148 17.21 24.76 -18.27
CA ASP A 148 17.62 24.14 -19.54
C ASP A 148 16.44 23.72 -20.42
N ALA A 149 15.22 23.77 -19.87
CA ALA A 149 13.99 23.49 -20.59
C ALA A 149 13.74 24.57 -21.67
N PRO A 150 13.22 24.20 -22.86
CA PRO A 150 12.90 25.17 -23.91
C PRO A 150 12.02 26.33 -23.37
N PRO A 151 12.35 27.60 -23.67
CA PRO A 151 11.61 28.77 -23.15
C PRO A 151 10.13 28.81 -23.55
N SER A 152 9.77 28.07 -24.60
CA SER A 152 8.39 27.95 -25.09
C SER A 152 7.53 26.97 -24.29
N LEU A 153 8.10 26.26 -23.31
CA LEU A 153 7.34 25.33 -22.48
C LEU A 153 6.50 26.08 -21.43
N PRO A 154 5.25 25.65 -21.19
CA PRO A 154 4.43 26.18 -20.10
C PRO A 154 5.13 25.98 -18.76
N VAL A 155 4.96 26.91 -17.82
CA VAL A 155 5.56 26.83 -16.47
C VAL A 155 5.20 25.53 -15.76
N SER A 156 3.94 25.07 -15.91
CA SER A 156 3.48 23.79 -15.36
C SER A 156 4.23 22.58 -15.93
N VAL A 157 4.63 22.63 -17.21
CA VAL A 157 5.38 21.55 -17.87
C VAL A 157 6.88 21.69 -17.61
N ALA A 158 7.40 22.90 -17.52
CA ALA A 158 8.81 23.19 -17.26
C ALA A 158 9.21 23.00 -15.78
N SER A 159 8.24 22.79 -14.88
CA SER A 159 8.50 22.61 -13.45
C SER A 159 9.22 21.29 -13.18
N GLY A 160 10.47 21.37 -12.73
CA GLY A 160 11.28 20.21 -12.33
C GLY A 160 11.98 19.51 -13.51
N ARG A 161 11.94 18.17 -13.48
CA ARG A 161 12.54 17.30 -14.51
C ARG A 161 11.54 17.10 -15.65
N VAL A 162 11.98 17.26 -16.89
CA VAL A 162 11.14 17.09 -18.08
C VAL A 162 11.82 16.13 -19.04
N PHE A 163 11.11 15.08 -19.44
CA PHE A 163 11.58 14.19 -20.49
C PHE A 163 11.03 14.64 -21.83
N ALA A 164 11.80 14.48 -22.89
CA ALA A 164 11.32 14.74 -24.23
C ALA A 164 11.67 13.61 -25.16
N ARG A 165 10.79 13.38 -26.12
CA ARG A 165 11.05 12.47 -27.23
C ARG A 165 10.83 13.19 -28.54
N ARG A 166 11.72 12.93 -29.49
CA ARG A 166 11.58 13.35 -30.88
C ARG A 166 11.33 12.12 -31.73
N TYR A 167 10.32 12.18 -32.59
CA TYR A 167 10.03 11.10 -33.51
C TYR A 167 9.46 11.60 -34.83
N ARG A 168 9.52 10.73 -35.84
CA ARG A 168 8.87 10.94 -37.13
C ARG A 168 7.72 9.96 -37.32
N ILE A 169 6.63 10.42 -37.92
CA ILE A 169 5.57 9.55 -38.43
C ILE A 169 5.87 9.32 -39.91
N ILE A 170 6.15 8.08 -40.27
CA ILE A 170 6.45 7.68 -41.65
C ILE A 170 5.20 7.09 -42.29
N HIS A 171 4.84 7.59 -43.46
CA HIS A 171 3.78 7.07 -44.32
C HIS A 171 4.33 6.87 -45.73
N GLN A 172 4.08 5.70 -46.35
CA GLN A 172 4.61 5.37 -47.69
C GLN A 172 6.12 5.63 -47.83
N ASN A 173 6.90 5.25 -46.80
CA ASN A 173 8.35 5.46 -46.71
C ASN A 173 8.81 6.94 -46.78
N GLN A 174 7.93 7.90 -46.53
CA GLN A 174 8.28 9.32 -46.42
C GLN A 174 7.90 9.90 -45.05
N PRO A 175 8.70 10.83 -44.50
CA PRO A 175 8.33 11.57 -43.30
C PRO A 175 7.07 12.42 -43.53
N LEU A 176 6.00 12.13 -42.79
CA LEU A 176 4.76 12.89 -42.83
C LEU A 176 4.68 13.91 -41.69
N PHE A 177 5.09 13.50 -40.49
CA PHE A 177 5.23 14.41 -39.35
C PHE A 177 6.58 14.25 -38.70
N ARG A 178 7.08 15.33 -38.14
CA ARG A 178 8.13 15.33 -37.12
C ARG A 178 7.60 15.99 -35.87
N ILE A 179 7.73 15.32 -34.73
CA ILE A 179 7.08 15.68 -33.48
C ILE A 179 8.10 15.65 -32.35
N ASP A 180 8.22 16.74 -31.59
CA ASP A 180 8.79 16.73 -30.24
C ASP A 180 7.62 16.69 -29.23
N GLU A 181 7.68 15.80 -28.26
CA GLU A 181 6.77 15.75 -27.12
C GLU A 181 7.56 15.92 -25.83
N PHE A 182 7.08 16.78 -24.94
CA PHE A 182 7.67 17.10 -23.65
C PHE A 182 6.73 16.64 -22.55
N VAL A 183 7.24 15.75 -21.70
CA VAL A 183 6.53 15.04 -20.64
C VAL A 183 7.14 15.44 -19.29
N PRO A 184 6.44 16.22 -18.47
CA PRO A 184 6.91 16.61 -17.14
C PRO A 184 6.92 15.40 -16.21
N ASP A 185 8.06 15.14 -15.57
CA ASP A 185 8.24 13.98 -14.68
C ASP A 185 7.23 13.99 -13.54
N HIS A 186 7.07 15.13 -12.85
CA HIS A 186 6.24 15.26 -11.64
C HIS A 186 4.76 14.90 -11.83
N LEU A 187 4.21 14.96 -13.06
CA LEU A 187 2.82 14.55 -13.33
C LEU A 187 2.65 13.03 -13.45
N PHE A 188 3.75 12.30 -13.66
CA PHE A 188 3.77 10.86 -13.88
C PHE A 188 4.79 10.14 -12.97
N SER A 189 5.46 10.88 -12.09
CA SER A 189 6.41 10.41 -11.10
C SER A 189 5.80 10.55 -9.71
N GLY A 190 5.19 9.48 -9.23
CA GLY A 190 4.61 9.43 -7.90
C GLY A 190 3.42 8.50 -7.85
N THR A 191 3.19 7.90 -6.69
CA THR A 191 1.92 7.21 -6.46
C THR A 191 0.85 8.28 -6.25
N LYS A 192 -0.06 8.50 -7.20
CA LYS A 192 -1.18 9.46 -7.02
C LYS A 192 -2.13 9.01 -5.92
N ARG A 193 -2.28 7.70 -5.73
CA ARG A 193 -3.16 7.13 -4.70
C ARG A 193 -2.63 5.79 -4.21
N VAL A 194 -2.49 5.65 -2.89
CA VAL A 194 -2.14 4.40 -2.21
C VAL A 194 -3.37 3.91 -1.46
N THR A 195 -3.85 2.71 -1.77
CA THR A 195 -4.88 2.03 -0.98
C THR A 195 -4.26 0.85 -0.24
N ILE A 196 -4.39 0.85 1.09
CA ILE A 196 -3.91 -0.20 1.98
C ILE A 196 -5.10 -0.87 2.65
N ARG A 197 -5.18 -2.20 2.54
CA ARG A 197 -6.10 -3.01 3.35
C ARG A 197 -5.31 -3.86 4.33
N THR A 198 -5.55 -3.69 5.62
CA THR A 198 -4.85 -4.46 6.64
C THR A 198 -5.66 -5.65 7.12
N PRO A 199 -4.99 -6.72 7.57
CA PRO A 199 -5.62 -7.65 8.48
C PRO A 199 -5.81 -7.03 9.87
N SER A 200 -6.53 -7.75 10.74
CA SER A 200 -6.38 -7.63 12.20
C SER A 200 -5.68 -8.87 12.75
N ARG A 201 -5.54 -9.00 14.07
CA ARG A 201 -4.94 -10.19 14.67
C ARG A 201 -5.57 -10.52 16.03
N LEU A 202 -5.66 -11.81 16.33
CA LEU A 202 -5.83 -12.33 17.67
C LEU A 202 -4.47 -12.49 18.34
N HIS A 203 -4.38 -12.15 19.62
CA HIS A 203 -3.20 -12.39 20.45
C HIS A 203 -3.56 -13.43 21.52
N LEU A 204 -3.07 -14.66 21.31
CA LEU A 204 -3.48 -15.84 22.07
C LEU A 204 -2.85 -15.86 23.46
N CYS A 205 -1.56 -15.59 23.60
CA CYS A 205 -0.88 -15.53 24.90
C CYS A 205 0.49 -14.86 24.81
N LEU A 206 1.02 -14.41 25.96
CA LEU A 206 2.45 -14.17 26.17
C LEU A 206 3.08 -15.42 26.76
N ILE A 207 4.30 -15.77 26.32
CA ILE A 207 4.96 -17.04 26.67
C ILE A 207 5.79 -16.89 27.96
N ASP A 208 6.80 -16.02 27.95
CA ASP A 208 7.75 -15.86 29.07
C ASP A 208 7.62 -14.48 29.72
N MET A 209 6.81 -14.41 30.77
CA MET A 209 6.72 -13.24 31.64
C MET A 209 7.48 -13.46 32.97
N ASN A 210 8.52 -14.30 32.96
CA ASN A 210 9.35 -14.60 34.12
C ASN A 210 10.75 -13.98 34.01
N GLY A 211 11.40 -14.10 32.85
CA GLY A 211 12.69 -13.45 32.60
C GLY A 211 13.94 -14.21 33.04
N SER A 212 13.82 -15.35 33.74
CA SER A 212 14.96 -16.08 34.31
C SER A 212 15.99 -16.57 33.29
N LEU A 213 15.58 -16.77 32.03
CA LEU A 213 16.47 -17.18 30.93
C LEU A 213 17.13 -15.98 30.19
N GLY A 214 17.02 -14.76 30.73
CA GLY A 214 17.55 -13.54 30.10
C GLY A 214 16.71 -13.06 28.91
N ARG A 215 15.44 -13.44 28.88
CA ARG A 215 14.46 -13.18 27.82
C ARG A 215 13.07 -13.02 28.41
N VAL A 216 12.28 -12.09 27.88
CA VAL A 216 10.87 -11.90 28.27
C VAL A 216 9.98 -11.73 27.05
N ASP A 217 8.67 -11.72 27.30
CA ASP A 217 7.59 -11.65 26.35
C ASP A 217 7.50 -12.95 25.53
N GLY A 218 7.54 -12.87 24.20
CA GLY A 218 7.23 -14.01 23.35
C GLY A 218 5.73 -14.18 23.26
N GLY A 219 5.21 -14.46 22.08
CA GLY A 219 3.76 -14.52 21.90
C GLY A 219 3.34 -15.42 20.78
N VAL A 220 2.07 -15.86 20.84
CA VAL A 220 1.39 -16.54 19.74
C VAL A 220 0.19 -15.71 19.29
N GLY A 221 0.01 -15.58 17.97
CA GLY A 221 -1.10 -14.82 17.40
C GLY A 221 -1.59 -15.36 16.07
N ILE A 222 -2.87 -15.14 15.78
CA ILE A 222 -3.52 -15.52 14.51
C ILE A 222 -3.89 -14.25 13.75
N THR A 223 -3.46 -14.14 12.50
CA THR A 223 -3.86 -13.04 11.62
C THR A 223 -5.27 -13.28 11.09
N LEU A 224 -6.15 -12.29 11.15
CA LEU A 224 -7.53 -12.37 10.69
C LEU A 224 -7.72 -11.66 9.35
N ASP A 225 -8.63 -12.17 8.51
CA ASP A 225 -9.04 -11.51 7.26
C ASP A 225 -9.84 -10.23 7.53
N ARG A 226 -10.65 -10.23 8.59
CA ARG A 226 -11.50 -9.11 9.03
C ARG A 226 -11.76 -9.17 10.54
N PRO A 227 -12.10 -8.03 11.17
CA PRO A 227 -12.12 -6.68 10.59
C PRO A 227 -10.73 -6.18 10.21
N GLY A 228 -10.65 -5.15 9.37
CA GLY A 228 -9.40 -4.56 8.87
C GLY A 228 -9.54 -3.06 8.68
N TYR A 229 -8.42 -2.35 8.49
CA TYR A 229 -8.47 -0.98 8.00
C TYR A 229 -8.46 -0.98 6.47
N VAL A 230 -9.23 -0.07 5.87
CA VAL A 230 -9.05 0.34 4.48
C VAL A 230 -8.71 1.83 4.47
N ILE A 231 -7.47 2.12 4.12
CA ILE A 231 -6.92 3.48 4.08
C ILE A 231 -6.58 3.82 2.64
N THR A 232 -7.00 5.00 2.19
CA THR A 232 -6.58 5.58 0.91
C THR A 232 -5.85 6.87 1.17
N ALA A 233 -4.63 7.00 0.67
CA ALA A 233 -3.80 8.20 0.79
C ALA A 233 -3.50 8.78 -0.60
N GLU A 234 -3.53 10.10 -0.73
CA GLU A 234 -3.29 10.84 -1.97
C GLU A 234 -2.49 12.12 -1.64
N PRO A 235 -1.63 12.63 -2.55
CA PRO A 235 -1.02 13.95 -2.37
C PRO A 235 -2.09 15.05 -2.26
N ALA A 236 -1.86 16.04 -1.41
CA ALA A 236 -2.76 17.17 -1.19
C ALA A 236 -1.97 18.44 -0.82
N LEU A 237 -2.55 19.63 -1.01
CA LEU A 237 -1.90 20.89 -0.62
C LEU A 237 -1.79 21.10 0.91
N GLU A 238 -2.55 20.32 1.68
CA GLU A 238 -2.56 20.35 3.13
C GLU A 238 -2.91 18.95 3.65
N THR A 239 -2.40 18.61 4.83
CA THR A 239 -2.72 17.33 5.46
C THR A 239 -4.15 17.30 5.94
N ARG A 240 -4.93 16.32 5.46
CA ARG A 240 -6.33 16.14 5.84
C ARG A 240 -6.64 14.68 6.13
N ILE A 241 -7.28 14.43 7.26
CA ILE A 241 -7.78 13.10 7.62
C ILE A 241 -9.30 13.09 7.46
N ILE A 242 -9.80 12.18 6.62
CA ILE A 242 -11.22 12.06 6.25
C ILE A 242 -11.78 10.77 6.85
N THR A 243 -12.57 10.92 7.90
CA THR A 243 -13.26 9.86 8.65
C THR A 243 -14.38 10.49 9.49
N ASP A 244 -15.43 9.74 9.80
CA ASP A 244 -16.54 10.19 10.65
C ASP A 244 -16.22 10.06 12.16
N ASP A 245 -15.12 9.38 12.49
CA ASP A 245 -14.64 9.16 13.86
C ASP A 245 -13.54 10.18 14.23
N GLU A 246 -13.89 11.14 15.11
CA GLU A 246 -12.98 12.20 15.57
C GLU A 246 -11.80 11.68 16.44
N GLU A 247 -11.98 10.58 17.18
CA GLU A 247 -10.87 9.96 17.91
C GLU A 247 -9.86 9.35 16.92
N LEU A 248 -10.36 8.61 15.93
CA LEU A 248 -9.54 8.03 14.88
C LEU A 248 -8.81 9.10 14.06
N LYS A 249 -9.49 10.21 13.77
CA LYS A 249 -8.92 11.37 13.08
C LYS A 249 -7.74 11.95 13.86
N THR A 250 -7.93 12.20 15.16
CA THR A 250 -6.90 12.74 16.06
C THR A 250 -5.69 11.82 16.14
N ARG A 251 -5.92 10.50 16.27
CA ARG A 251 -4.86 9.50 16.35
C ARG A 251 -4.08 9.37 15.05
N THR A 252 -4.77 9.40 13.91
CA THR A 252 -4.15 9.33 12.58
C THR A 252 -3.30 10.57 12.32
N LEU A 253 -3.82 11.76 12.65
CA LEU A 253 -3.06 13.01 12.53
C LEU A 253 -1.80 13.00 13.42
N GLY A 254 -1.91 12.51 14.66
CA GLY A 254 -0.76 12.35 15.54
C GLY A 254 0.33 11.46 14.94
N ILE A 255 -0.04 10.35 14.30
CA ILE A 255 0.90 9.46 13.60
C ILE A 255 1.57 10.18 12.42
N VAL A 256 0.78 10.90 11.60
CA VAL A 256 1.30 11.68 10.46
C VAL A 256 2.32 12.71 10.93
N ASN A 257 2.01 13.48 11.98
CA ASN A 257 2.91 14.50 12.50
C ASN A 257 4.21 13.91 13.04
N THR A 258 4.14 12.83 13.82
CA THR A 258 5.36 12.14 14.29
C THR A 258 6.23 11.65 13.12
N LEU A 259 5.62 11.10 12.08
CA LEU A 259 6.35 10.63 10.89
C LEU A 259 6.99 11.78 10.11
N ALA A 260 6.28 12.89 9.95
CA ALA A 260 6.75 14.08 9.27
C ALA A 260 7.94 14.72 10.01
N GLU A 261 7.85 14.84 11.33
CA GLU A 261 8.92 15.35 12.20
C GLU A 261 10.17 14.47 12.12
N GLU A 262 10.04 13.15 12.20
CA GLU A 262 11.19 12.24 12.16
C GLU A 262 11.88 12.18 10.79
N GLN A 263 11.14 12.40 9.70
CA GLN A 263 11.64 12.25 8.32
C GLN A 263 11.91 13.59 7.61
N GLY A 264 11.65 14.71 8.27
CA GLY A 264 11.94 16.06 7.78
C GLY A 264 11.27 16.40 6.46
N TYR A 265 9.95 16.21 6.34
CA TYR A 265 9.16 16.75 5.22
C TYR A 265 7.74 17.10 5.61
N ASP A 266 7.16 18.02 4.84
CA ASP A 266 5.75 18.35 4.92
C ASP A 266 4.90 17.22 4.31
N PRO A 267 3.99 16.62 5.09
CA PRO A 267 3.34 15.38 4.70
C PRO A 267 2.32 15.56 3.56
N ASP A 268 1.70 16.74 3.43
CA ASP A 268 0.91 17.17 2.27
C ASP A 268 0.06 16.04 1.65
N VAL A 269 -0.74 15.41 2.52
CA VAL A 269 -1.45 14.15 2.21
C VAL A 269 -2.90 14.19 2.67
N ALA A 270 -3.81 13.78 1.79
CA ALA A 270 -5.18 13.46 2.15
C ALA A 270 -5.27 11.96 2.46
N ILE A 271 -5.67 11.61 3.68
CA ILE A 271 -5.87 10.22 4.12
C ILE A 271 -7.35 10.00 4.42
N ARG A 272 -7.99 9.12 3.65
CA ARG A 272 -9.36 8.65 3.88
C ARG A 272 -9.34 7.27 4.52
N ILE A 273 -10.15 7.09 5.56
CA ILE A 273 -10.34 5.79 6.21
C ILE A 273 -11.79 5.36 5.98
N SER A 274 -12.00 4.24 5.28
CA SER A 274 -13.34 3.76 4.90
C SER A 274 -13.78 2.50 5.65
N GLU A 275 -12.83 1.74 6.18
CA GLU A 275 -13.11 0.59 7.07
C GLU A 275 -12.18 0.67 8.27
N VAL A 276 -12.65 0.21 9.43
CA VAL A 276 -11.95 0.34 10.71
C VAL A 276 -11.89 -0.98 11.47
N ILE A 277 -10.82 -1.14 12.25
CA ILE A 277 -10.73 -2.16 13.29
C ILE A 277 -11.26 -1.55 14.59
N PRO A 278 -12.23 -2.18 15.29
CA PRO A 278 -12.73 -1.66 16.56
C PRO A 278 -11.61 -1.32 17.54
N SER A 279 -11.61 -0.09 18.06
CA SER A 279 -10.59 0.39 18.98
C SER A 279 -10.62 -0.39 20.30
N HIS A 280 -9.44 -0.65 20.88
CA HIS A 280 -9.30 -1.28 22.21
C HIS A 280 -10.03 -2.62 22.39
N SER A 281 -10.31 -3.30 21.28
CA SER A 281 -11.00 -4.59 21.24
C SER A 281 -10.06 -5.81 21.37
N GLY A 282 -8.75 -5.60 21.44
CA GLY A 282 -7.78 -6.70 21.44
C GLY A 282 -7.41 -7.20 20.04
N LEU A 283 -7.87 -6.51 18.98
CA LEU A 283 -7.61 -6.86 17.58
C LEU A 283 -6.40 -6.15 16.95
N GLY A 284 -5.63 -5.42 17.78
CA GLY A 284 -4.40 -4.76 17.35
C GLY A 284 -4.57 -3.54 16.45
N SER A 285 -5.71 -2.86 16.54
CA SER A 285 -6.06 -1.68 15.73
C SER A 285 -4.95 -0.62 15.71
N GLY A 286 -4.40 -0.25 16.88
CA GLY A 286 -3.38 0.79 16.97
C GLY A 286 -2.09 0.49 16.19
N THR A 287 -1.69 -0.79 16.10
CA THR A 287 -0.53 -1.17 15.30
C THR A 287 -0.85 -1.15 13.80
N GLN A 288 -2.00 -1.70 13.41
CA GLN A 288 -2.40 -1.77 12.00
C GLN A 288 -2.60 -0.37 11.40
N LEU A 289 -3.24 0.54 12.16
CA LEU A 289 -3.38 1.94 11.77
C LEU A 289 -2.02 2.60 11.55
N ALA A 290 -1.12 2.47 12.53
CA ALA A 290 0.19 3.14 12.47
C ALA A 290 1.05 2.62 11.31
N LEU A 291 1.09 1.29 11.11
CA LEU A 291 1.80 0.71 9.97
C LEU A 291 1.19 1.14 8.64
N SER A 292 -0.14 1.19 8.53
CA SER A 292 -0.81 1.64 7.30
C SER A 292 -0.49 3.09 6.97
N VAL A 293 -0.64 4.01 7.92
CA VAL A 293 -0.36 5.43 7.71
C VAL A 293 1.11 5.63 7.33
N ALA A 294 2.02 4.97 8.03
CA ALA A 294 3.44 5.09 7.77
C ALA A 294 3.85 4.47 6.42
N THR A 295 3.26 3.34 6.02
CA THR A 295 3.45 2.77 4.67
C THR A 295 2.87 3.69 3.59
N ALA A 296 1.68 4.25 3.81
CA ALA A 296 1.06 5.17 2.86
C ALA A 296 1.90 6.43 2.67
N MET A 297 2.35 7.06 3.75
CA MET A 297 3.22 8.24 3.69
C MET A 297 4.55 7.96 2.98
N ALA A 298 5.19 6.81 3.24
CA ALA A 298 6.42 6.43 2.55
C ALA A 298 6.21 6.27 1.03
N LEU A 299 5.07 5.69 0.62
CA LEU A 299 4.75 5.46 -0.80
C LEU A 299 4.31 6.75 -1.52
N ILE A 300 3.62 7.66 -0.84
CA ILE A 300 3.22 8.97 -1.37
C ILE A 300 4.42 9.90 -1.50
N SER A 301 5.27 9.97 -0.47
CA SER A 301 6.45 10.84 -0.46
C SER A 301 7.62 10.32 -1.31
N GLY A 302 7.58 9.05 -1.73
CA GLY A 302 8.68 8.39 -2.43
C GLY A 302 9.94 8.17 -1.58
N LYS A 303 9.88 8.48 -0.28
CA LYS A 303 11.01 8.28 0.65
C LYS A 303 11.01 6.85 1.18
N LYS A 304 12.18 6.20 1.16
CA LYS A 304 12.35 4.89 1.81
C LYS A 304 12.23 5.06 3.33
N GLY A 305 11.16 4.52 3.91
CA GLY A 305 11.01 4.41 5.35
C GLY A 305 11.85 3.25 5.87
N ASP A 306 13.09 3.50 6.27
CA ASP A 306 13.90 2.51 6.98
C ASP A 306 13.29 2.30 8.39
N ASP A 307 12.45 1.28 8.48
CA ASP A 307 11.81 0.74 9.68
C ASP A 307 10.57 1.50 10.24
N THR A 308 9.51 1.53 9.43
CA THR A 308 8.13 1.96 9.74
C THR A 308 7.61 1.55 11.12
N ALA A 309 7.95 0.35 11.61
CA ALA A 309 7.48 -0.14 12.91
C ALA A 309 8.24 0.47 14.10
N ARG A 310 9.54 0.74 13.92
CA ARG A 310 10.36 1.42 14.93
C ARG A 310 9.90 2.86 15.09
N ILE A 311 9.68 3.55 13.98
CA ILE A 311 9.21 4.94 13.95
C ILE A 311 7.85 5.06 14.64
N THR A 312 6.94 4.13 14.39
CA THR A 312 5.61 4.14 15.02
C THR A 312 5.60 3.64 16.48
N GLY A 313 6.75 3.26 17.03
CA GLY A 313 6.88 2.75 18.39
C GLY A 313 6.07 1.46 18.64
N ARG A 314 5.91 0.62 17.61
CA ARG A 314 5.12 -0.62 17.69
C ARG A 314 6.01 -1.87 17.73
N GLY A 315 5.57 -2.87 18.50
CA GLY A 315 6.24 -4.18 18.57
C GLY A 315 7.26 -4.36 19.69
N GLY A 316 7.19 -3.56 20.77
CA GLY A 316 8.13 -3.62 21.90
C GLY A 316 7.80 -4.66 22.99
N THR A 317 6.73 -5.45 22.83
CA THR A 317 6.38 -6.62 23.68
C THR A 317 6.12 -7.83 22.80
N SER A 318 5.28 -7.70 21.78
CA SER A 318 5.07 -8.77 20.79
C SER A 318 5.25 -8.26 19.36
N GLY A 319 5.96 -9.06 18.57
CA GLY A 319 6.17 -8.87 17.14
C GLY A 319 5.00 -9.32 16.27
N ILE A 320 4.01 -10.03 16.83
CA ILE A 320 2.86 -10.60 16.10
C ILE A 320 2.17 -9.53 15.26
N GLY A 321 1.91 -8.37 15.83
CA GLY A 321 1.14 -7.36 15.13
C GLY A 321 1.84 -6.82 13.89
N VAL A 322 3.14 -6.57 14.01
CA VAL A 322 3.97 -6.11 12.90
C VAL A 322 4.09 -7.19 11.84
N ARG A 323 4.30 -8.45 12.26
CA ARG A 323 4.41 -9.58 11.36
C ARG A 323 3.08 -9.96 10.69
N ALA A 324 1.95 -9.75 11.36
CA ALA A 324 0.62 -9.93 10.79
C ALA A 324 0.36 -8.94 9.64
N PHE A 325 0.83 -7.69 9.77
CA PHE A 325 0.78 -6.71 8.67
C PHE A 325 1.67 -7.12 7.49
N ALA A 326 2.84 -7.71 7.73
CA ALA A 326 3.78 -8.05 6.67
C ALA A 326 3.45 -9.38 5.96
N ASP A 327 3.17 -10.44 6.69
CA ASP A 327 3.18 -11.82 6.16
C ASP A 327 1.91 -12.63 6.46
N GLY A 328 1.11 -12.19 7.44
CA GLY A 328 -0.03 -12.93 7.95
C GLY A 328 0.31 -14.34 8.49
N GLY A 329 -0.73 -15.15 8.65
CA GLY A 329 -0.67 -16.51 9.20
C GLY A 329 -0.75 -16.56 10.72
N VAL A 330 -0.35 -17.70 11.28
CA VAL A 330 -0.14 -17.88 12.72
C VAL A 330 1.33 -17.58 13.03
N ILE A 331 1.57 -16.65 13.95
CA ILE A 331 2.89 -16.10 14.23
C ILE A 331 3.28 -16.44 15.65
N VAL A 332 4.52 -16.92 15.80
CA VAL A 332 5.16 -17.13 17.09
C VAL A 332 6.42 -16.29 17.15
N ASP A 333 6.50 -15.39 18.11
CA ASP A 333 7.70 -14.58 18.37
C ASP A 333 8.41 -15.00 19.65
N GLY A 334 9.72 -14.81 19.67
CA GLY A 334 10.59 -15.20 20.77
C GLY A 334 10.82 -14.08 21.80
N GLY A 335 10.07 -12.98 21.76
CA GLY A 335 10.15 -11.87 22.72
C GLY A 335 11.44 -11.04 22.64
N HIS A 336 11.91 -10.49 23.75
CA HIS A 336 13.04 -9.55 23.80
C HIS A 336 14.13 -9.92 24.82
N ARG A 337 15.38 -9.50 24.57
CA ARG A 337 16.49 -9.74 25.51
C ARG A 337 16.23 -8.97 26.80
N PHE A 338 16.34 -9.65 27.94
CA PHE A 338 15.94 -9.13 29.25
C PHE A 338 17.09 -9.11 30.27
N GLY A 339 17.09 -8.09 31.12
CA GLY A 339 18.04 -7.92 32.21
C GLY A 339 18.88 -6.63 32.10
N PRO A 340 19.77 -6.37 33.07
CA PRO A 340 20.53 -5.12 33.12
C PRO A 340 21.34 -4.86 31.84
N GLY A 341 21.19 -3.67 31.25
CA GLY A 341 21.86 -3.27 30.01
C GLY A 341 21.39 -4.03 28.77
N LYS A 342 20.21 -4.67 28.82
CA LYS A 342 19.58 -5.35 27.67
C LYS A 342 18.47 -4.48 27.08
N GLU A 343 17.77 -5.03 26.09
CA GLU A 343 16.70 -4.33 25.37
C GLU A 343 15.53 -3.98 26.29
N LYS A 344 15.20 -4.86 27.22
CA LYS A 344 14.18 -4.63 28.26
C LYS A 344 14.76 -4.91 29.65
N GLU A 345 14.46 -4.00 30.57
CA GLU A 345 14.82 -4.13 31.99
C GLU A 345 13.58 -4.25 32.89
N SER A 346 12.38 -4.09 32.32
CA SER A 346 11.10 -4.20 33.03
C SER A 346 10.01 -4.82 32.15
N PHE A 347 9.00 -5.41 32.80
CA PHE A 347 7.81 -5.94 32.14
C PHE A 347 6.88 -4.79 31.78
N LEU A 348 6.78 -4.49 30.48
CA LEU A 348 6.01 -3.36 29.97
C LEU A 348 5.24 -3.73 28.70
N PRO A 349 4.05 -3.12 28.49
CA PRO A 349 3.29 -3.27 27.25
C PRO A 349 3.95 -2.55 26.08
N SER A 350 3.56 -2.89 24.85
CA SER A 350 4.26 -2.47 23.63
C SER A 350 4.21 -0.95 23.43
N SER A 351 3.12 -0.32 23.87
CA SER A 351 2.94 1.14 23.84
C SER A 351 3.92 1.90 24.75
N ALA A 352 4.50 1.21 25.73
CA ALA A 352 5.41 1.76 26.72
C ALA A 352 6.88 1.36 26.51
N SER A 353 7.14 0.35 25.68
CA SER A 353 8.48 -0.15 25.34
C SER A 353 9.05 0.58 24.13
N LYS A 354 9.65 1.75 24.37
CA LYS A 354 10.31 2.58 23.33
C LYS A 354 11.73 2.09 23.02
N GLY A 355 12.16 2.20 21.77
CA GLY A 355 13.53 1.88 21.36
C GLY A 355 13.89 0.40 21.36
N VAL A 356 12.90 -0.49 21.53
CA VAL A 356 13.09 -1.94 21.56
C VAL A 356 13.08 -2.47 20.12
N ARG A 357 14.07 -3.30 19.78
CA ARG A 357 14.10 -3.99 18.48
C ARG A 357 12.95 -4.97 18.36
N LYS A 358 12.48 -5.22 17.14
CA LYS A 358 11.43 -6.22 16.87
C LYS A 358 11.82 -7.58 17.46
N ALA A 359 10.86 -8.24 18.12
CA ALA A 359 11.04 -9.61 18.59
C ALA A 359 11.41 -10.54 17.40
N PRO A 360 12.35 -11.47 17.56
CA PRO A 360 12.66 -12.44 16.53
C PRO A 360 11.46 -13.36 16.33
N ILE A 361 11.08 -13.57 15.08
CA ILE A 361 10.04 -14.55 14.75
C ILE A 361 10.67 -15.93 14.80
N ILE A 362 10.12 -16.80 15.65
CA ILE A 362 10.56 -18.18 15.81
C ILE A 362 9.68 -19.18 15.05
N GLY A 363 8.48 -18.74 14.64
CA GLY A 363 7.60 -19.52 13.78
C GLY A 363 6.61 -18.66 13.01
N ARG A 364 6.36 -19.05 11.76
CA ARG A 364 5.22 -18.57 10.97
C ARG A 364 4.60 -19.77 10.26
N TYR A 365 3.34 -20.02 10.54
CA TYR A 365 2.59 -21.16 10.02
C TYR A 365 1.35 -20.68 9.27
N GLU A 366 0.82 -21.53 8.39
CA GLU A 366 -0.48 -21.28 7.77
C GLU A 366 -1.58 -21.64 8.75
N PHE A 367 -2.62 -20.81 8.80
CA PHE A 367 -3.89 -21.18 9.38
C PHE A 367 -4.66 -22.05 8.37
N PRO A 368 -5.11 -23.26 8.72
CA PRO A 368 -5.80 -24.16 7.80
C PRO A 368 -7.00 -23.50 7.13
N ARG A 369 -7.16 -23.73 5.82
CA ARG A 369 -8.17 -23.04 5.00
C ARG A 369 -9.61 -23.45 5.33
N ASP A 370 -9.76 -24.65 5.86
CA ASP A 370 -11.07 -25.23 6.20
C ASP A 370 -11.55 -24.80 7.59
N TRP A 371 -10.65 -24.31 8.44
CA TRP A 371 -11.01 -23.78 9.74
C TRP A 371 -11.64 -22.40 9.64
N ARG A 372 -12.48 -22.08 10.61
CA ARG A 372 -13.17 -20.82 10.80
C ARG A 372 -12.92 -20.31 12.21
N ILE A 373 -13.05 -19.00 12.34
CA ILE A 373 -12.93 -18.32 13.61
C ILE A 373 -14.24 -17.60 13.85
N ILE A 374 -14.91 -17.92 14.94
CA ILE A 374 -16.05 -17.14 15.43
C ILE A 374 -15.46 -16.00 16.25
N LEU A 375 -15.63 -14.77 15.80
CA LEU A 375 -15.19 -13.57 16.52
C LEU A 375 -16.41 -12.95 17.20
N CYS A 376 -16.40 -12.87 18.53
CA CYS A 376 -17.45 -12.27 19.34
C CYS A 376 -16.93 -10.96 19.94
N LEU A 377 -17.65 -9.87 19.66
CA LEU A 377 -17.36 -8.51 20.07
C LEU A 377 -18.51 -8.01 20.95
N PRO A 378 -18.48 -8.28 22.26
CA PRO A 378 -19.55 -7.87 23.16
C PRO A 378 -19.56 -6.35 23.34
N GLU A 379 -20.73 -5.77 23.61
CA GLU A 379 -20.89 -4.39 24.08
C GLU A 379 -20.40 -4.27 25.52
N ALA A 380 -19.08 -4.34 25.68
CA ALA A 380 -18.40 -4.23 26.95
C ALA A 380 -17.58 -2.94 27.01
N ARG A 381 -17.20 -2.55 28.22
CA ARG A 381 -16.22 -1.48 28.40
C ARG A 381 -14.94 -1.86 27.64
N PRO A 382 -14.28 -0.90 26.98
CA PRO A 382 -12.99 -1.13 26.34
C PRO A 382 -12.00 -1.80 27.29
N GLY A 383 -11.15 -2.66 26.74
CA GLY A 383 -10.11 -3.35 27.49
C GLY A 383 -9.13 -2.39 28.17
N ALA A 384 -8.33 -2.93 29.10
CA ALA A 384 -7.27 -2.16 29.75
C ALA A 384 -6.31 -1.57 28.71
N SER A 385 -6.01 -0.27 28.82
CA SER A 385 -5.10 0.42 27.92
C SER A 385 -4.30 1.50 28.66
N GLY A 386 -3.14 1.86 28.10
CA GLY A 386 -2.33 2.96 28.63
C GLY A 386 -1.85 2.71 30.05
N HIS A 387 -2.27 3.55 31.00
CA HIS A 387 -1.83 3.42 32.40
C HIS A 387 -2.37 2.17 33.09
N ALA A 388 -3.62 1.79 32.83
CA ALA A 388 -4.22 0.59 33.43
C ALA A 388 -3.48 -0.68 32.99
N GLU A 389 -3.07 -0.75 31.72
CA GLU A 389 -2.29 -1.86 31.19
C GLU A 389 -0.93 -1.97 31.89
N LYS A 390 -0.22 -0.85 32.07
CA LYS A 390 1.07 -0.83 32.80
C LYS A 390 0.96 -1.36 34.22
N GLU A 391 -0.11 -1.00 34.92
CA GLU A 391 -0.33 -1.46 36.30
C GLU A 391 -0.61 -2.96 36.38
N ILE A 392 -1.25 -3.54 35.37
CA ILE A 392 -1.46 -5.00 35.30
C ILE A 392 -0.12 -5.71 35.10
N PHE A 393 0.70 -5.27 34.15
CA PHE A 393 2.05 -5.83 33.97
C PHE A 393 2.87 -5.79 35.26
N ARG A 394 2.80 -4.66 35.99
CA ARG A 394 3.51 -4.49 37.27
C ARG A 394 3.01 -5.42 38.38
N LYS A 395 1.72 -5.75 38.41
CA LYS A 395 1.11 -6.62 39.43
C LYS A 395 1.25 -8.11 39.12
N SER A 396 1.18 -8.47 37.84
CA SER A 396 1.15 -9.86 37.37
C SER A 396 2.53 -10.45 37.04
N CYS A 397 3.57 -9.60 36.95
CA CYS A 397 4.92 -10.05 36.63
C CYS A 397 5.88 -9.90 37.83
N PRO A 398 6.83 -10.83 38.02
CA PRO A 398 7.10 -11.98 37.16
C PRO A 398 6.10 -13.12 37.37
N VAL A 399 5.70 -13.77 36.28
CA VAL A 399 4.89 -15.00 36.30
C VAL A 399 5.73 -16.16 36.87
N PRO A 400 5.14 -17.08 37.67
CA PRO A 400 5.87 -18.24 38.17
C PRO A 400 6.46 -19.12 37.06
N LEU A 401 7.71 -19.57 37.24
CA LEU A 401 8.43 -20.37 36.24
C LEU A 401 7.65 -21.63 35.79
N PRO A 402 7.02 -22.43 36.69
CA PRO A 402 6.26 -23.61 36.26
C PRO A 402 5.11 -23.29 35.30
N GLU A 403 4.52 -22.09 35.40
CA GLU A 403 3.46 -21.65 34.49
C GLU A 403 4.02 -21.26 33.12
N VAL A 404 5.17 -20.57 33.09
CA VAL A 404 5.88 -20.24 31.84
C VAL A 404 6.35 -21.50 31.11
N GLU A 405 6.88 -22.48 31.85
CA GLU A 405 7.28 -23.79 31.30
C GLU A 405 6.07 -24.54 30.73
N LYS A 406 4.92 -24.51 31.44
CA LYS A 406 3.68 -25.12 30.96
C LYS A 406 3.17 -24.46 29.68
N ILE A 407 3.15 -23.13 29.60
CA ILE A 407 2.76 -22.38 28.39
C ILE A 407 3.68 -22.74 27.23
N SER A 408 4.99 -22.71 27.44
CA SER A 408 5.98 -23.06 26.42
C SER A 408 5.77 -24.49 25.91
N HIS A 409 5.50 -25.44 26.82
CA HIS A 409 5.21 -26.82 26.46
C HIS A 409 3.91 -26.95 25.65
N LEU A 410 2.82 -26.28 26.06
CA LEU A 410 1.54 -26.28 25.32
C LEU A 410 1.72 -25.69 23.91
N VAL A 411 2.47 -24.60 23.78
CA VAL A 411 2.71 -23.95 22.48
C VAL A 411 3.54 -24.85 21.56
N LEU A 412 4.68 -25.34 22.06
CA LEU A 412 5.64 -26.09 21.23
C LEU A 412 5.23 -27.53 20.95
N MET A 413 4.60 -28.21 21.92
CA MET A 413 4.33 -29.65 21.86
C MET A 413 2.87 -30.00 21.58
N GLN A 414 1.97 -29.02 21.52
CA GLN A 414 0.55 -29.26 21.20
C GLN A 414 0.04 -28.29 20.13
N MET A 415 0.09 -26.98 20.39
CA MET A 415 -0.51 -25.98 19.49
C MET A 415 0.14 -25.97 18.11
N ILE A 416 1.47 -25.85 18.03
CA ILE A 416 2.18 -25.78 16.76
C ILE A 416 2.05 -27.10 15.96
N PRO A 417 2.31 -28.29 16.54
CA PRO A 417 2.12 -29.55 15.82
C PRO A 417 0.69 -29.72 15.30
N ALA A 418 -0.33 -29.45 16.14
CA ALA A 418 -1.73 -29.57 15.75
C ALA A 418 -2.10 -28.63 14.59
N LEU A 419 -1.51 -27.44 14.54
CA LEU A 419 -1.70 -26.51 13.43
C LEU A 419 -1.09 -27.05 12.12
N ILE A 420 0.09 -27.66 12.19
CA ILE A 420 0.82 -28.22 11.03
C ILE A 420 0.13 -29.49 10.51
N GLU A 421 -0.36 -30.32 11.42
CA GLU A 421 -1.06 -31.58 11.13
C GLU A 421 -2.55 -31.37 10.83
N GLU A 422 -3.03 -30.13 10.91
CA GLU A 422 -4.43 -29.73 10.75
C GLU A 422 -5.39 -30.47 11.70
N ASP A 423 -4.92 -30.78 12.92
CA ASP A 423 -5.71 -31.34 14.02
C ASP A 423 -6.43 -30.23 14.80
N LEU A 424 -7.69 -29.99 14.42
CA LEU A 424 -8.54 -28.94 14.99
C LEU A 424 -8.77 -29.12 16.49
N ASP A 425 -8.99 -30.37 16.92
CA ASP A 425 -9.29 -30.69 18.31
C ASP A 425 -8.09 -30.43 19.21
N GLN A 426 -6.90 -30.87 18.81
CA GLN A 426 -5.68 -30.64 19.58
C GLN A 426 -5.30 -29.16 19.61
N PHE A 427 -5.51 -28.43 18.51
CA PHE A 427 -5.30 -26.99 18.46
C PHE A 427 -6.27 -26.26 19.42
N GLY A 428 -7.56 -26.59 19.36
CA GLY A 428 -8.59 -26.02 20.22
C GLY A 428 -8.39 -26.33 21.71
N ARG A 429 -7.99 -27.56 22.05
CA ARG A 429 -7.60 -27.94 23.42
C ARG A 429 -6.42 -27.11 23.94
N SER A 430 -5.43 -26.84 23.10
CA SER A 430 -4.28 -26.02 23.48
C SER A 430 -4.68 -24.57 23.79
N ILE A 431 -5.56 -23.97 22.98
CA ILE A 431 -6.12 -22.63 23.22
C ILE A 431 -6.87 -22.60 24.55
N THR A 432 -7.72 -23.58 24.79
CA THR A 432 -8.52 -23.66 26.01
C THR A 432 -7.63 -23.82 27.24
N ALA A 433 -6.59 -24.66 27.17
CA ALA A 433 -5.65 -24.87 28.26
C ALA A 433 -4.85 -23.61 28.63
N LEU A 434 -4.46 -22.79 27.64
CA LEU A 434 -3.71 -21.56 27.87
C LEU A 434 -4.46 -20.54 28.74
N ARG A 435 -5.80 -20.61 28.80
CA ARG A 435 -6.63 -19.73 29.65
C ARG A 435 -6.26 -19.82 31.14
N SER A 436 -5.73 -20.95 31.58
CA SER A 436 -5.51 -21.24 33.01
C SER A 436 -4.11 -20.91 33.51
N TYR A 437 -3.22 -20.43 32.64
CA TYR A 437 -1.80 -20.26 32.99
C TYR A 437 -1.26 -18.85 32.68
N GLY A 438 -0.28 -18.47 33.48
CA GLY A 438 0.56 -17.31 33.37
C GLY A 438 -0.22 -16.01 33.22
N PHE A 439 0.30 -15.13 32.37
CA PHE A 439 -0.27 -13.81 32.19
C PHE A 439 -1.69 -13.84 31.63
N LYS A 440 -2.05 -14.87 30.83
CA LYS A 440 -3.40 -15.01 30.28
C LYS A 440 -4.45 -15.29 31.35
N ARG A 441 -4.11 -16.08 32.38
CA ARG A 441 -4.99 -16.28 33.54
C ARG A 441 -5.31 -14.95 34.21
N ASP A 442 -4.29 -14.12 34.41
CA ASP A 442 -4.45 -12.82 35.05
C ASP A 442 -5.22 -11.84 34.16
N GLU A 443 -5.01 -11.85 32.84
CA GLU A 443 -5.83 -11.08 31.87
C GLU A 443 -7.31 -11.46 31.97
N LEU A 444 -7.62 -12.76 32.05
CA LEU A 444 -8.98 -13.28 32.18
C LEU A 444 -9.60 -12.94 33.53
N ALA A 445 -8.84 -13.02 34.62
CA ALA A 445 -9.34 -12.72 35.98
C ALA A 445 -9.84 -11.28 36.15
N LEU A 446 -9.49 -10.37 35.24
CA LEU A 446 -9.97 -8.98 35.22
C LEU A 446 -11.32 -8.81 34.51
N GLN A 447 -11.83 -9.86 33.85
CA GLN A 447 -13.05 -9.79 33.06
C GLN A 447 -14.31 -10.08 33.89
N THR A 448 -15.46 -9.75 33.31
CA THR A 448 -16.75 -9.98 33.98
C THR A 448 -17.13 -11.46 33.97
N PRO A 449 -17.94 -11.93 34.93
CA PRO A 449 -18.49 -13.29 34.90
C PRO A 449 -19.23 -13.62 33.60
N ALA A 450 -19.87 -12.64 32.97
CA ALA A 450 -20.54 -12.81 31.68
C ALA A 450 -19.55 -13.22 30.56
N LEU A 451 -18.35 -12.61 30.51
CA LEU A 451 -17.32 -12.99 29.53
C LEU A 451 -16.75 -14.39 29.79
N HIS A 452 -16.61 -14.77 31.07
CA HIS A 452 -16.21 -16.14 31.42
C HIS A 452 -17.25 -17.17 30.98
N ASN A 453 -18.52 -16.94 31.30
CA ASN A 453 -19.63 -17.80 30.91
C ASN A 453 -19.73 -17.92 29.38
N MET A 454 -19.49 -16.83 28.66
CA MET A 454 -19.44 -16.82 27.20
C MET A 454 -18.35 -17.75 26.63
N LEU A 455 -17.14 -17.74 27.19
CA LEU A 455 -16.06 -18.64 26.75
C LEU A 455 -16.41 -20.13 26.95
N ASP A 456 -17.07 -20.44 28.07
CA ASP A 456 -17.50 -21.80 28.37
C ASP A 456 -18.69 -22.20 27.47
N TYR A 457 -19.62 -21.28 27.23
CA TYR A 457 -20.75 -21.47 26.32
C TYR A 457 -20.30 -21.74 24.88
N MET A 458 -19.34 -20.97 24.36
CA MET A 458 -18.75 -21.21 23.03
C MET A 458 -18.24 -22.64 22.88
N THR A 459 -17.62 -23.18 23.93
CA THR A 459 -17.10 -24.55 23.92
C THR A 459 -18.23 -25.57 24.06
N SER A 460 -19.27 -25.31 24.86
CA SER A 460 -20.43 -26.21 24.99
C SER A 460 -21.29 -26.28 23.73
N CYS A 461 -21.28 -25.24 22.89
CA CYS A 461 -21.90 -25.24 21.56
C CYS A 461 -21.08 -25.97 20.48
N GLY A 462 -19.92 -26.54 20.84
CA GLY A 462 -19.12 -27.37 19.93
C GLY A 462 -17.97 -26.66 19.23
N ALA A 463 -17.53 -25.49 19.72
CA ALA A 463 -16.22 -24.97 19.32
C ALA A 463 -15.11 -25.92 19.79
N ALA A 464 -14.09 -26.14 18.95
CA ALA A 464 -12.93 -26.95 19.32
C ALA A 464 -12.12 -26.31 20.45
N GLY A 465 -12.12 -24.97 20.51
CA GLY A 465 -11.56 -24.21 21.62
C GLY A 465 -11.95 -22.74 21.54
N ALA A 466 -11.98 -22.08 22.70
CA ALA A 466 -12.34 -20.67 22.84
C ALA A 466 -11.34 -19.91 23.71
N GLY A 467 -11.12 -18.64 23.40
CA GLY A 467 -10.18 -17.78 24.12
C GLY A 467 -10.48 -16.28 23.98
N MET A 468 -9.68 -15.46 24.65
CA MET A 468 -9.78 -14.00 24.64
C MET A 468 -8.51 -13.38 24.05
N SER A 469 -8.68 -12.36 23.20
CA SER A 469 -7.55 -11.70 22.55
C SER A 469 -6.96 -10.57 23.41
N SER A 470 -5.77 -10.82 23.99
CA SER A 470 -5.08 -9.88 24.90
C SER A 470 -6.03 -9.29 25.96
N PHE A 471 -5.99 -7.98 26.19
CA PHE A 471 -6.79 -7.25 27.18
C PHE A 471 -8.17 -6.79 26.69
N GLY A 472 -8.47 -7.00 25.41
CA GLY A 472 -9.72 -6.53 24.82
C GLY A 472 -10.88 -7.49 25.07
N PRO A 473 -12.13 -7.00 25.02
CA PRO A 473 -13.31 -7.85 25.20
C PRO A 473 -13.54 -8.84 24.05
N ALA A 474 -12.74 -8.81 22.97
CA ALA A 474 -12.90 -9.75 21.87
C ALA A 474 -12.62 -11.18 22.32
N LEU A 475 -13.67 -11.98 22.26
CA LEU A 475 -13.62 -13.42 22.43
C LEU A 475 -13.57 -14.08 21.05
N TYR A 476 -12.94 -15.23 20.97
CA TYR A 476 -12.88 -16.01 19.75
C TYR A 476 -13.06 -17.49 20.02
N ALA A 477 -13.62 -18.19 19.04
CA ALA A 477 -13.73 -19.64 19.05
C ALA A 477 -13.24 -20.21 17.71
N ILE A 478 -12.55 -21.34 17.74
CA ILE A 478 -12.08 -22.03 16.53
C ILE A 478 -13.02 -23.19 16.22
N THR A 479 -13.40 -23.29 14.94
CA THR A 479 -14.33 -24.31 14.42
C THR A 479 -13.99 -24.58 12.95
N ASP A 480 -14.78 -25.39 12.26
CA ASP A 480 -14.64 -25.72 10.85
C ASP A 480 -15.97 -25.54 10.09
N THR A 481 -16.76 -26.60 9.94
CA THR A 481 -17.92 -26.71 9.07
C THR A 481 -19.21 -26.20 9.73
N ASN A 482 -19.32 -26.27 11.06
CA ASN A 482 -20.50 -25.82 11.81
C ASN A 482 -20.51 -24.32 12.13
N SER A 483 -19.75 -23.50 11.40
CA SER A 483 -19.46 -22.12 11.82
C SER A 483 -20.68 -21.19 11.85
N THR A 484 -21.66 -21.41 10.97
CA THR A 484 -22.82 -20.53 10.86
C THR A 484 -23.81 -20.74 12.00
N ASP A 485 -24.15 -22.00 12.28
CA ASP A 485 -25.09 -22.34 13.35
C ASP A 485 -24.47 -21.98 14.71
N LEU A 486 -23.19 -22.31 14.90
CA LEU A 486 -22.42 -21.91 16.09
C LEU A 486 -22.40 -20.38 16.28
N ALA A 487 -22.21 -19.60 15.21
CA ALA A 487 -22.27 -18.15 15.30
C ALA A 487 -23.68 -17.64 15.70
N GLY A 488 -24.74 -18.28 15.19
CA GLY A 488 -26.13 -17.94 15.55
C GLY A 488 -26.46 -18.22 17.00
N ASP A 489 -26.01 -19.36 17.54
CA ASP A 489 -26.17 -19.72 18.94
C ASP A 489 -25.41 -18.74 19.85
N ILE A 490 -24.15 -18.44 19.51
CA ILE A 490 -23.32 -17.48 20.26
C ILE A 490 -23.91 -16.07 20.19
N GLN A 491 -24.43 -15.63 19.04
CA GLN A 491 -25.09 -14.32 18.92
C GLN A 491 -26.32 -14.23 19.81
N SER A 492 -27.17 -15.26 19.79
CA SER A 492 -28.38 -15.31 20.62
C SER A 492 -28.03 -15.23 22.11
N TYR A 493 -27.02 -15.99 22.55
CA TYR A 493 -26.54 -15.92 23.93
C TYR A 493 -25.90 -14.57 24.26
N LEU A 494 -25.18 -13.95 23.32
CA LEU A 494 -24.60 -12.62 23.50
C LEU A 494 -25.67 -11.55 23.71
N ASP A 495 -26.73 -11.58 22.91
CA ASP A 495 -27.85 -10.64 23.00
C ASP A 495 -28.56 -10.74 24.37
N ASP A 496 -28.69 -11.95 24.91
CA ASP A 496 -29.27 -12.18 26.24
C ASP A 496 -28.39 -11.69 27.40
N GLN A 497 -27.07 -11.59 27.20
CA GLN A 497 -26.12 -11.20 28.27
C GLN A 497 -25.77 -9.71 28.26
N CYS A 498 -25.28 -9.20 27.14
CA CYS A 498 -24.76 -7.83 27.06
C CYS A 498 -24.89 -7.17 25.69
N GLY A 499 -25.37 -7.88 24.66
CA GLY A 499 -25.40 -7.39 23.29
C GLY A 499 -24.02 -7.30 22.64
N GLY A 500 -24.01 -6.94 21.36
CA GLY A 500 -22.81 -6.84 20.53
C GLY A 500 -22.91 -7.67 19.27
N GLU A 501 -21.76 -8.08 18.73
CA GLU A 501 -21.70 -8.64 17.40
C GLU A 501 -20.83 -9.90 17.32
N VAL A 502 -21.37 -10.93 16.68
CA VAL A 502 -20.68 -12.17 16.34
C VAL A 502 -20.47 -12.26 14.85
N ARG A 503 -19.24 -12.60 14.43
CA ARG A 503 -18.86 -12.73 13.02
C ARG A 503 -18.10 -14.02 12.79
N VAL A 504 -18.43 -14.71 11.70
CA VAL A 504 -17.58 -15.79 11.16
C VAL A 504 -16.49 -15.16 10.30
N VAL A 505 -15.24 -15.27 10.74
CA VAL A 505 -14.04 -14.76 10.06
C VAL A 505 -13.06 -15.91 9.76
N ARG A 506 -12.00 -15.62 9.01
CA ARG A 506 -10.99 -16.61 8.61
C ARG A 506 -9.60 -16.18 9.07
N GLY A 507 -8.73 -17.16 9.28
CA GLY A 507 -7.29 -16.89 9.34
C GLY A 507 -6.81 -16.36 7.98
N LYS A 508 -6.04 -15.27 7.98
CA LYS A 508 -5.44 -14.70 6.77
C LYS A 508 -3.97 -15.07 6.71
N ASN A 509 -3.60 -15.91 5.74
CA ASN A 509 -2.21 -16.34 5.51
C ASN A 509 -1.40 -15.37 4.65
N THR A 510 -1.80 -14.11 4.58
CA THR A 510 -1.10 -13.03 3.88
C THR A 510 -1.21 -11.74 4.68
N GLY A 511 -0.26 -10.82 4.48
CA GLY A 511 -0.22 -9.53 5.15
C GLY A 511 -1.24 -8.51 4.61
N ALA A 512 -0.93 -7.24 4.80
CA ALA A 512 -1.66 -6.13 4.22
C ALA A 512 -1.54 -6.15 2.68
N SER A 513 -2.63 -5.85 2.00
CA SER A 513 -2.62 -5.63 0.55
C SER A 513 -2.43 -4.15 0.28
N ILE A 514 -1.43 -3.82 -0.54
CA ILE A 514 -1.11 -2.45 -0.91
C ILE A 514 -1.32 -2.32 -2.41
N ARG A 515 -2.14 -1.36 -2.83
CA ARG A 515 -2.36 -1.02 -4.23
C ARG A 515 -1.98 0.43 -4.46
N CYS A 516 -1.09 0.67 -5.41
CA CYS A 516 -0.71 1.99 -5.88
C CYS A 516 -1.37 2.23 -7.24
N THR A 517 -1.95 3.41 -7.44
CA THR A 517 -2.36 3.88 -8.76
C THR A 517 -1.59 5.17 -9.07
N SER A 518 -1.03 5.21 -10.29
CA SER A 518 -0.26 6.31 -10.84
C SER A 518 -1.14 7.40 -11.43
#